data_AF-R6N3S8-F1
#
_entry.id   AF-R6N3S8-F1
#
_cell.length_a   1.000
_cell.length_b   1.000
_cell.length_c   1.000
_cell.angle_alpha   90.00
_cell.angle_beta   90.00
_cell.angle_gamma   90.00
#
_symmetry.space_group_name_H-M   'P 1'
#
loop_
_entity.id
_entity.type
_entity.pdbx_description
1 polymer ?
#
loop_
_entity_poly.entity_id
_entity_poly.type
_entity_poly.pdbx_seq_one_letter_code
_entity_poly.pdbx_strand_id
1 'polypeptide(L)'
;MIGMNLKALRKAKGYSQEEVVEKINVSRQSVAKWENEESIPDVIKCSELANLYEISLDELVHDKISVEEESTNSEDGKYVFGIVKVGERGQIVIPKHARDVFDIKPGDKLLVVGDIKRGLGIGKVSRSIASDFVFEE
;
A
#
# COMPACT_ATOMS: atom_id res chain seq x y z
N MET A 1 6.28 -0.66 -18.86
CA MET A 1 5.18 -0.29 -17.95
C MET A 1 4.40 -1.51 -17.47
N ILE A 2 3.81 -2.31 -18.38
CA ILE A 2 3.05 -3.52 -17.99
C ILE A 2 3.87 -4.58 -17.24
N GLY A 3 5.17 -4.73 -17.55
CA GLY A 3 6.02 -5.74 -16.92
C GLY A 3 6.22 -5.53 -15.42
N MET A 4 6.46 -4.29 -15.02
CA MET A 4 6.55 -3.91 -13.60
C MET A 4 5.22 -4.16 -12.88
N ASN A 5 4.09 -3.85 -13.53
CA ASN A 5 2.74 -4.08 -13.00
C ASN A 5 2.45 -5.57 -12.79
N LEU A 6 2.83 -6.43 -13.74
CA LEU A 6 2.67 -7.89 -13.61
C LEU A 6 3.44 -8.43 -12.40
N LYS A 7 4.69 -8.01 -12.23
CA LYS A 7 5.52 -8.43 -11.09
C LYS A 7 4.95 -7.94 -9.76
N ALA A 8 4.41 -6.72 -9.75
CA ALA A 8 3.75 -6.12 -8.61
C ALA A 8 2.50 -6.91 -8.18
N LEU A 9 1.58 -7.12 -9.12
CA LEU A 9 0.32 -7.85 -8.90
C LEU A 9 0.57 -9.29 -8.48
N ARG A 10 1.54 -9.95 -9.10
CA ARG A 10 1.94 -11.31 -8.73
C ARG A 10 2.36 -11.40 -7.26
N LYS A 11 3.20 -10.46 -6.80
CA LYS A 11 3.63 -10.41 -5.39
C LYS A 11 2.48 -10.09 -4.45
N ALA A 12 1.60 -9.16 -4.81
CA ALA A 12 0.43 -8.80 -3.99
C ALA A 12 -0.54 -9.98 -3.79
N LYS A 13 -0.73 -10.83 -4.81
CA LYS A 13 -1.52 -12.06 -4.69
C LYS A 13 -0.73 -13.25 -4.09
N GLY A 14 0.54 -13.07 -3.77
CA GLY A 14 1.39 -14.10 -3.18
C GLY A 14 1.82 -15.22 -4.13
N TYR A 15 1.71 -15.01 -5.45
CA TYR A 15 2.04 -16.03 -6.45
C TYR A 15 3.53 -16.08 -6.78
N SER A 16 4.03 -17.28 -7.03
CA SER A 16 5.29 -17.54 -7.72
C SER A 16 5.14 -17.37 -9.24
N GLN A 17 6.26 -17.26 -9.97
CA GLN A 17 6.20 -17.19 -11.44
C GLN A 17 5.67 -18.50 -12.02
N GLU A 18 5.95 -19.63 -11.35
CA GLU A 18 5.48 -20.97 -11.72
C GLU A 18 3.97 -21.08 -11.60
N GLU A 19 3.38 -20.54 -10.53
CA GLU A 19 1.93 -20.53 -10.36
C GLU A 19 1.24 -19.69 -11.44
N VAL A 20 1.83 -18.57 -11.86
CA VAL A 20 1.28 -17.76 -12.97
C VAL A 20 1.40 -18.51 -14.30
N VAL A 21 2.51 -19.22 -14.52
CA VAL A 21 2.71 -20.08 -15.70
C VAL A 21 1.61 -21.14 -15.81
N GLU A 22 1.31 -21.82 -14.71
CA GLU A 22 0.27 -22.85 -14.67
C GLU A 22 -1.12 -22.25 -14.91
N LYS A 23 -1.44 -21.11 -14.28
CA LYS A 23 -2.76 -20.48 -14.37
C LYS A 23 -3.04 -19.84 -15.73
N ILE A 24 -2.03 -19.27 -16.38
CA ILE A 24 -2.15 -18.57 -17.68
C ILE A 24 -1.80 -19.51 -18.85
N ASN A 25 -1.31 -20.71 -18.56
CA ASN A 25 -0.90 -21.73 -19.53
C ASN A 25 0.11 -21.20 -20.55
N VAL A 26 1.26 -20.74 -20.05
CA VAL A 26 2.35 -20.15 -20.86
C VAL A 26 3.71 -20.66 -20.41
N SER A 27 4.77 -20.40 -21.19
CA SER A 27 6.11 -20.81 -20.78
C SER A 27 6.63 -19.94 -19.63
N ARG A 28 7.47 -20.52 -18.75
CA ARG A 28 8.20 -19.77 -17.71
C ARG A 28 9.03 -18.62 -18.27
N GLN A 29 9.60 -18.81 -19.46
CA GLN A 29 10.35 -17.78 -20.17
C GLN A 29 9.45 -16.61 -20.57
N SER A 30 8.19 -16.86 -20.92
CA SER A 30 7.23 -15.81 -21.28
C SER A 30 6.96 -14.89 -20.09
N VAL A 31 6.62 -15.47 -18.92
CA VAL A 31 6.37 -14.70 -17.69
C VAL A 31 7.59 -13.90 -17.26
N ALA A 32 8.78 -14.52 -17.29
CA ALA A 32 10.03 -13.82 -16.94
C ALA A 32 10.32 -12.64 -17.87
N LYS A 33 10.15 -12.82 -19.19
CA LYS A 33 10.35 -11.75 -20.18
C LYS A 33 9.34 -10.62 -20.02
N TRP A 34 8.08 -10.95 -19.71
CA TRP A 34 7.06 -9.94 -19.43
C TRP A 34 7.41 -9.13 -18.20
N GLU A 35 7.77 -9.77 -17.08
CA GLU A 35 8.12 -9.08 -15.83
C GLU A 35 9.38 -8.22 -15.93
N ASN A 36 10.31 -8.57 -16.82
CA ASN A 36 11.55 -7.83 -17.06
C ASN A 36 11.45 -6.79 -18.19
N GLU A 37 10.25 -6.57 -18.76
CA GLU A 37 10.01 -5.67 -19.90
C GLU A 37 10.76 -6.06 -21.19
N GLU A 38 11.22 -7.30 -21.29
CA GLU A 38 11.88 -7.84 -22.49
C GLU A 38 10.86 -8.19 -23.60
N SER A 39 9.61 -8.44 -23.23
CA SER A 39 8.50 -8.63 -24.16
C SER A 39 7.17 -8.20 -23.53
N ILE A 40 6.14 -8.09 -24.37
CA ILE A 40 4.79 -7.69 -23.97
C ILE A 40 3.85 -8.89 -24.21
N PRO A 41 2.94 -9.22 -23.28
CA PRO A 41 1.91 -10.22 -23.54
C PRO A 41 0.98 -9.75 -24.66
N ASP A 42 0.43 -10.69 -25.43
CA ASP A 42 -0.61 -10.35 -26.40
C ASP A 42 -1.92 -9.93 -25.69
N VAL A 43 -2.86 -9.39 -26.46
CA VAL A 43 -4.14 -8.88 -25.93
C VAL A 43 -4.94 -9.97 -25.18
N ILE A 44 -4.87 -11.22 -25.62
CA ILE A 44 -5.57 -12.35 -24.98
C ILE A 44 -4.92 -12.62 -23.62
N LYS A 45 -3.59 -12.71 -23.57
CA LYS A 45 -2.84 -12.90 -22.32
C LYS A 45 -2.98 -11.74 -21.36
N CYS A 46 -3.04 -10.51 -21.84
CA CYS A 46 -3.34 -9.36 -20.99
C CYS A 46 -4.73 -9.49 -20.35
N SER A 47 -5.74 -9.94 -21.11
CA SER A 47 -7.08 -10.18 -20.54
C SER A 47 -7.09 -11.31 -19.50
N GLU A 48 -6.38 -12.41 -19.77
CA GLU A 48 -6.26 -13.53 -18.81
C GLU A 48 -5.53 -13.10 -17.52
N LEU A 49 -4.46 -12.31 -17.64
CA LEU A 49 -3.70 -11.77 -16.52
C LEU A 49 -4.54 -10.77 -15.71
N ALA A 50 -5.31 -9.91 -16.36
CA ALA A 50 -6.23 -8.99 -15.68
C ALA A 50 -7.26 -9.76 -14.84
N ASN A 51 -7.86 -10.81 -15.41
CA ASN A 51 -8.78 -11.69 -14.68
C ASN A 51 -8.10 -12.43 -13.53
N LEU A 52 -6.87 -12.95 -13.74
CA LEU A 52 -6.11 -13.64 -12.70
C LEU A 52 -5.82 -12.74 -11.50
N TYR A 53 -5.51 -11.47 -11.74
CA TYR A 53 -5.20 -10.51 -10.68
C TYR A 53 -6.42 -9.76 -10.15
N GLU A 54 -7.62 -10.02 -10.69
CA GLU A 54 -8.89 -9.38 -10.33
C GLU A 54 -8.88 -7.87 -10.54
N ILE A 55 -8.30 -7.43 -11.66
CA ILE A 55 -8.24 -6.02 -12.08
C ILE A 55 -8.79 -5.86 -13.50
N SER A 56 -9.06 -4.62 -13.90
CA SER A 56 -9.39 -4.29 -15.28
C SER A 56 -8.14 -4.32 -16.19
N LEU A 57 -8.36 -4.53 -17.49
CA LEU A 57 -7.30 -4.45 -18.49
C LEU A 57 -6.69 -3.05 -18.56
N ASP A 58 -7.49 -2.01 -18.30
CA ASP A 58 -7.00 -0.63 -18.25
C ASP A 58 -6.02 -0.45 -17.09
N GLU A 59 -6.34 -0.92 -15.89
CA GLU A 59 -5.44 -0.90 -14.72
C GLU A 59 -4.17 -1.74 -14.92
N LEU A 60 -4.23 -2.78 -15.75
CA LEU A 60 -3.05 -3.58 -16.07
C LEU A 60 -2.04 -2.79 -16.94
N VAL A 61 -2.56 -1.99 -17.88
CA VAL A 61 -1.81 -1.31 -18.93
C VAL A 61 -1.42 0.12 -18.54
N HIS A 62 -2.29 0.81 -17.81
CA HIS A 62 -2.13 2.19 -17.35
C HIS A 62 -1.74 2.27 -15.87
N ASP A 63 -1.02 3.33 -15.55
CA ASP A 63 -0.40 3.64 -14.25
C ASP A 63 0.64 2.63 -13.74
N LYS A 64 1.67 3.16 -13.07
CA LYS A 64 2.57 2.32 -12.29
C LYS A 64 1.73 1.78 -11.14
N ILE A 65 1.44 0.48 -11.14
CA ILE A 65 0.85 -0.20 -9.98
C ILE A 65 1.93 -0.20 -8.90
N SER A 66 1.95 0.86 -8.10
CA SER A 66 2.71 0.93 -6.87
C SER A 66 2.03 0.01 -5.86
N VAL A 67 2.43 -1.27 -5.85
CA VAL A 67 2.26 -2.14 -4.68
C VAL A 67 3.27 -1.75 -3.60
N GLU A 68 3.24 -0.49 -3.21
CA GLU A 68 3.62 -0.06 -1.87
C GLU A 68 2.51 0.89 -1.43
N GLU A 69 1.63 0.32 -0.62
CA GLU A 69 0.68 0.97 0.29
C GLU A 69 -0.51 1.66 -0.39
N GLU A 70 -1.69 1.21 0.01
CA GLU A 70 -3.01 1.71 -0.36
C GLU A 70 -3.05 3.23 -0.51
N SER A 71 -2.84 3.71 -1.75
CA SER A 71 -3.37 5.00 -2.16
C SER A 71 -4.86 4.83 -2.34
N THR A 72 -5.59 4.78 -1.23
CA THR A 72 -7.03 5.07 -1.27
C THR A 72 -7.15 6.51 -1.74
N ASN A 73 -7.87 6.70 -2.85
CA ASN A 73 -8.24 8.02 -3.34
C ASN A 73 -8.72 8.89 -2.18
N SER A 74 -7.96 9.96 -1.91
CA SER A 74 -8.11 10.81 -0.73
C SER A 74 -9.22 11.84 -0.91
N GLU A 75 -10.40 11.42 -1.36
CA GLU A 75 -11.56 12.32 -1.50
C GLU A 75 -12.32 12.48 -0.16
N ASP A 76 -12.13 11.53 0.78
CA ASP A 76 -12.79 11.50 2.09
C ASP A 76 -11.85 11.81 3.28
N GLY A 77 -10.61 12.25 3.03
CA GLY A 77 -9.63 12.55 4.09
C GLY A 77 -9.10 11.32 4.85
N LYS A 78 -9.25 10.13 4.28
CA LYS A 78 -8.66 8.88 4.80
C LYS A 78 -7.34 8.61 4.09
N TYR A 79 -6.32 8.23 4.86
CA TYR A 79 -4.97 8.01 4.36
C TYR A 79 -4.36 6.76 4.98
N VAL A 80 -3.58 6.02 4.20
CA VAL A 80 -2.69 4.97 4.68
C VAL A 80 -1.26 5.42 4.40
N PHE A 81 -0.47 5.60 5.45
CA PHE A 81 0.93 6.05 5.36
C PHE A 81 1.94 4.92 5.54
N GLY A 82 1.43 3.69 5.57
CA GLY A 82 2.22 2.50 5.59
C GLY A 82 2.37 1.76 6.90
N ILE A 83 3.10 0.65 6.80
CA ILE A 83 3.42 -0.19 7.96
C ILE A 83 4.75 0.29 8.55
N VAL A 84 4.69 0.78 9.78
CA VAL A 84 5.88 1.20 10.54
C VAL A 84 6.24 0.15 11.58
N LYS A 85 7.55 -0.03 11.81
CA LYS A 85 8.07 -0.92 12.86
C LYS A 85 8.37 -0.13 14.13
N VAL A 86 8.18 -0.79 15.27
CA VAL A 86 8.59 -0.27 16.57
C VAL A 86 10.09 -0.52 16.75
N GLY A 87 10.85 0.53 17.08
CA GLY A 87 12.27 0.43 17.36
C GLY A 87 12.56 -0.13 18.77
N GLU A 88 13.84 -0.36 19.07
CA GLU A 88 14.30 -1.01 20.32
C GLU A 88 13.85 -0.31 21.61
N ARG A 89 13.58 1.00 21.54
CA ARG A 89 13.12 1.81 22.68
C ARG A 89 11.61 2.06 22.68
N GLY A 90 10.84 1.25 21.95
CA GLY A 90 9.40 1.47 21.79
C GLY A 90 9.03 2.65 20.88
N GLN A 91 10.01 3.24 20.20
CA GLN A 91 9.81 4.41 19.35
C GLN A 91 9.15 4.03 18.03
N ILE A 92 8.18 4.83 17.60
CA ILE A 92 7.55 4.74 16.27
C ILE A 92 7.94 5.99 15.49
N VAL A 93 8.42 5.80 14.27
CA VAL A 93 8.76 6.91 13.37
C VAL A 93 7.53 7.25 12.53
N ILE A 94 7.02 8.48 12.67
CA ILE A 94 5.93 8.96 11.82
C ILE A 94 6.48 9.23 10.41
N PRO A 95 5.95 8.59 9.36
CA PRO A 95 6.38 8.79 7.99
C PRO A 95 6.35 10.26 7.58
N LYS A 96 7.28 10.68 6.72
CA LYS A 96 7.36 12.08 6.27
C LYS A 96 6.03 12.56 5.69
N HIS A 97 5.40 11.74 4.85
CA HIS A 97 4.13 12.10 4.22
C HIS A 97 3.00 12.32 5.23
N ALA A 98 2.90 11.47 6.26
CA ALA A 98 1.92 11.65 7.35
C ALA A 98 2.15 12.96 8.11
N ARG A 99 3.43 13.33 8.33
CA ARG A 99 3.77 14.61 8.95
C ARG A 99 3.36 15.80 8.10
N ASP A 100 3.56 15.71 6.79
CA ASP A 100 3.20 16.78 5.86
C ASP A 100 1.67 16.95 5.78
N VAL A 101 0.91 15.85 5.71
CA VAL A 101 -0.56 15.87 5.63
C VAL A 101 -1.22 16.37 6.92
N PHE A 102 -0.73 15.96 8.08
CA PHE A 102 -1.29 16.36 9.38
C PHE A 102 -0.54 17.53 10.06
N ASP A 103 0.33 18.22 9.31
CA ASP A 103 1.16 19.33 9.78
C ASP A 103 1.94 19.03 11.08
N ILE A 104 2.49 17.82 11.24
CA ILE A 104 3.21 17.41 12.45
C ILE A 104 4.67 17.88 12.39
N LYS A 105 5.04 18.76 13.31
CA LYS A 105 6.36 19.40 13.39
C LYS A 105 7.11 18.99 14.66
N PRO A 106 8.46 19.08 14.66
CA PRO A 106 9.23 18.93 15.90
C PRO A 106 8.74 19.89 16.99
N GLY A 107 8.46 19.35 18.18
CA GLY A 107 7.90 20.10 19.31
C GLY A 107 6.38 20.05 19.44
N ASP A 108 5.66 19.53 18.44
CA ASP A 108 4.23 19.28 18.56
C ASP A 108 3.94 18.23 19.64
N LYS A 109 2.85 18.44 20.38
CA LYS A 109 2.34 17.47 21.34
C LYS A 109 1.33 16.56 20.65
N LEU A 110 1.55 15.26 20.77
CA LEU A 110 0.64 14.23 20.29
C LEU A 110 -0.01 13.55 21.49
N LEU A 111 -1.32 13.38 21.43
CA LEU A 111 -2.08 12.55 22.36
C LEU A 111 -1.93 11.10 21.93
N VAL A 112 -1.62 10.22 22.88
CA VAL A 112 -1.62 8.78 22.70
C VAL A 112 -2.72 8.21 23.57
N VAL A 113 -3.70 7.55 22.95
CA VAL A 113 -4.82 6.88 23.63
C VAL A 113 -4.78 5.39 23.34
N GLY A 114 -5.36 4.59 24.23
CA GLY A 114 -5.42 3.15 24.05
C GLY A 114 -6.71 2.57 24.62
N ASP A 115 -7.27 1.61 23.90
CA ASP A 115 -8.35 0.75 24.37
C ASP A 115 -7.95 -0.69 24.07
N ILE A 116 -8.08 -1.59 25.04
CA ILE A 116 -7.60 -2.97 24.92
C ILE A 116 -8.25 -3.73 23.75
N LYS A 117 -9.50 -3.39 23.41
CA LYS A 117 -10.27 -4.02 22.33
C LYS A 117 -10.06 -3.33 20.98
N ARG A 118 -9.77 -2.03 20.96
CA ARG A 118 -9.69 -1.21 19.73
C ARG A 118 -8.26 -0.85 19.31
N GLY A 119 -7.28 -1.00 20.21
CA GLY A 119 -5.87 -0.72 19.96
C GLY A 119 -5.44 0.69 20.39
N LEU A 120 -4.31 1.13 19.84
CA LEU A 120 -3.68 2.43 20.11
C LEU A 120 -4.08 3.45 19.06
N GLY A 121 -4.39 4.66 19.50
CA GLY A 121 -4.64 5.83 18.66
C GLY A 121 -3.64 6.95 18.97
N ILE A 122 -3.22 7.67 17.94
CA ILE A 122 -2.35 8.85 18.08
C ILE A 122 -3.02 10.02 17.35
N GLY A 123 -3.11 11.19 17.99
CA GLY A 123 -3.68 12.39 17.40
C GLY A 123 -2.90 13.64 17.78
N LYS A 124 -2.83 14.63 16.90
CA LYS A 124 -2.22 15.93 17.22
C LYS A 124 -3.15 16.71 18.14
N VAL A 125 -2.61 17.22 19.25
CA VAL A 125 -3.39 18.01 20.20
C VAL A 125 -3.57 19.41 19.64
N SER A 126 -4.79 19.76 19.28
CA SER A 126 -5.19 21.16 19.05
C SER A 126 -5.82 21.75 20.32
N ARG A 127 -5.84 23.08 20.43
CA ARG A 127 -6.47 23.77 21.57
C ARG A 127 -7.96 23.43 21.75
N SER A 128 -8.67 23.04 20.68
CA SER A 128 -10.08 22.63 20.79
C SER A 128 -10.25 21.17 21.21
N ILE A 129 -9.29 20.30 20.86
CA ILE A 129 -9.34 18.88 21.23
C ILE A 129 -9.04 18.74 22.73
N ALA A 130 -8.10 19.52 23.27
CA ALA A 130 -7.71 19.43 24.68
C ALA A 130 -8.86 19.70 25.68
N SER A 131 -9.92 20.41 25.29
CA SER A 131 -11.09 20.65 26.17
C SER A 131 -12.04 19.46 26.26
N ASP A 132 -11.99 18.53 25.30
CA ASP A 132 -12.94 17.42 25.18
C ASP A 132 -12.44 16.14 25.87
N PHE A 133 -11.18 16.12 26.32
CA PHE A 133 -10.59 14.96 27.00
C PHE A 133 -10.33 15.26 28.47
N VAL A 134 -10.74 14.33 29.33
CA VAL A 134 -10.33 14.29 30.73
C VAL A 134 -8.96 13.63 30.79
N PHE A 135 -7.94 14.39 31.17
CA PHE A 135 -6.61 13.85 31.46
C PHE A 135 -6.62 13.38 32.91
N GLU A 136 -6.52 12.07 33.12
CA GLU A 136 -6.22 11.54 34.47
C GLU A 136 -4.71 11.66 34.72
N GLU A 137 -4.35 12.15 35.91
CA GLU A 137 -2.98 12.32 36.40
C GLU A 137 -2.29 10.99 36.73
#